data_AF-A0A974BLF8-F1
#
_entry.id   AF-A0A974BLF8-F1
#
_cell.length_a   1.000
_cell.length_b   1.000
_cell.length_c   1.000
_cell.angle_alpha   90.00
_cell.angle_beta   90.00
_cell.angle_gamma   90.00
#
_symmetry.space_group_name_H-M   'P 1'
#
loop_
_entity.id
_entity.type
_entity.pdbx_description
1 polymer ?
#
loop_
_entity_poly.entity_id
_entity_poly.type
_entity_poly.pdbx_seq_one_letter_code
_entity_poly.pdbx_strand_id
1 'polypeptide(L)'
;MITKFSGLGYSNSNGIDYNKLASGNVSSARYLSKLASAESRGAIIMLKSNLRREIYKISKSGGDESQIKAAIARIKNVMRKADEKIIKLNNEKRMKERIKQERRAEKREEEQCLSKRYKSKVYNRKQSERLNVVRAAVCEEKEIGDSENYRAYTDAGTSEMSTANFAGGSGSSIDVMV
;
A
#
# COMPACT_ATOMS: atom_id res chain seq x y z
N MET A 1 7.53 -58.11 -47.97
CA MET A 1 7.66 -57.25 -46.78
C MET A 1 6.44 -57.49 -45.90
N ILE A 2 6.62 -58.17 -44.77
CA ILE A 2 5.57 -58.43 -43.77
C ILE A 2 6.11 -57.90 -42.45
N THR A 3 5.49 -56.85 -41.93
CA THR A 3 5.86 -56.17 -40.68
C THR A 3 5.49 -57.05 -39.49
N LYS A 4 6.50 -57.49 -38.73
CA LYS A 4 6.32 -58.20 -37.45
C LYS A 4 5.94 -57.18 -36.38
N PHE A 5 4.69 -57.19 -35.92
CA PHE A 5 4.33 -56.57 -34.65
C PHE A 5 4.72 -57.50 -33.51
N SER A 6 5.85 -57.22 -32.87
CA SER A 6 6.24 -57.89 -31.62
C SER A 6 5.37 -57.36 -30.48
N GLY A 7 4.48 -58.22 -29.97
CA GLY A 7 3.66 -57.96 -28.80
C GLY A 7 4.53 -57.72 -27.57
N LEU A 8 4.43 -56.50 -27.03
CA LEU A 8 4.81 -56.21 -25.65
C LEU A 8 3.72 -56.79 -24.74
N GLY A 9 3.96 -58.00 -24.27
CA GLY A 9 3.18 -58.62 -23.21
C GLY A 9 3.29 -57.78 -21.94
N TYR A 10 2.24 -57.01 -21.64
CA TYR A 10 2.06 -56.41 -20.32
C TYR A 10 1.78 -57.54 -19.33
N SER A 11 2.80 -57.95 -18.57
CA SER A 11 2.64 -58.82 -17.42
C SER A 11 1.87 -58.06 -16.34
N ASN A 12 0.56 -58.28 -16.29
CA ASN A 12 -0.33 -57.77 -15.27
C ASN A 12 -0.23 -58.67 -14.02
N SER A 13 0.91 -58.62 -13.33
CA SER A 13 1.05 -59.30 -12.03
C SER A 13 0.50 -58.39 -10.93
N ASN A 14 -0.79 -58.54 -10.61
CA ASN A 14 -1.46 -57.98 -9.43
C ASN A 14 -0.99 -58.63 -8.11
N GLY A 15 0.31 -58.92 -7.98
CA GLY A 15 0.93 -59.34 -6.74
C GLY A 15 1.36 -58.11 -5.96
N ILE A 16 0.71 -57.84 -4.82
CA ILE A 16 1.23 -56.89 -3.84
C ILE A 16 2.52 -57.49 -3.29
N ASP A 17 3.65 -56.99 -3.74
CA ASP A 17 4.98 -57.44 -3.31
C ASP A 17 5.31 -56.81 -1.94
N TYR A 18 5.09 -57.57 -0.86
CA TYR A 18 5.21 -57.10 0.52
C TYR A 18 6.65 -56.69 0.89
N ASN A 19 7.67 -57.21 0.19
CA ASN A 19 9.06 -56.77 0.37
C ASN A 19 9.33 -55.37 -0.20
N LYS A 20 8.53 -54.93 -1.19
CA LYS A 20 8.55 -53.57 -1.74
C LYS A 20 7.86 -52.56 -0.83
N LEU A 21 6.88 -53.01 -0.03
CA LEU A 21 6.24 -52.20 1.02
C LEU A 21 7.16 -52.00 2.24
N ALA A 22 7.97 -53.01 2.58
CA ALA A 22 8.94 -52.93 3.68
C ALA A 22 10.14 -52.02 3.35
N SER A 23 10.52 -51.89 2.07
CA SER A 23 11.73 -51.16 1.65
C SER A 23 11.50 -49.86 0.86
N GLY A 24 10.29 -49.57 0.34
CA GLY A 24 10.08 -48.27 -0.32
C GLY A 24 8.67 -47.99 -0.84
N ASN A 25 7.95 -47.07 -0.19
CA ASN A 25 7.34 -45.89 -0.86
C ASN A 25 6.37 -45.03 -0.02
N VAL A 26 6.21 -45.26 1.29
CA VAL A 26 5.58 -44.25 2.18
C VAL A 26 6.67 -43.42 2.84
N SER A 27 7.51 -42.77 2.01
CA SER A 27 8.56 -41.90 2.53
C SER A 27 7.89 -40.61 3.01
N SER A 28 7.91 -40.39 4.33
CA SER A 28 7.52 -39.12 4.96
C SER A 28 8.12 -37.92 4.20
N ALA A 29 9.34 -38.05 3.67
CA ALA A 29 10.02 -37.03 2.87
C ALA A 29 9.25 -36.62 1.60
N ARG A 30 8.55 -37.54 0.93
CA ARG A 30 7.72 -37.23 -0.25
C ARG A 30 6.54 -36.34 0.14
N TYR A 31 5.86 -36.64 1.24
CA TYR A 31 4.74 -35.83 1.71
C TYR A 31 5.18 -34.50 2.32
N LEU A 32 6.34 -34.47 2.97
CA LEU A 32 6.95 -33.21 3.43
C LEU A 32 7.34 -32.31 2.26
N SER A 33 7.87 -32.86 1.17
CA SER A 33 8.20 -32.08 -0.04
C SER A 33 6.95 -31.54 -0.72
N LYS A 34 5.89 -32.36 -0.83
CA LYS A 34 4.57 -31.91 -1.31
C LYS A 34 3.97 -30.84 -0.39
N LEU A 35 4.12 -30.99 0.93
CA LEU A 35 3.66 -30.01 1.90
C LEU A 35 4.44 -28.70 1.77
N ALA A 36 5.76 -28.74 1.57
CA ALA A 36 6.60 -27.58 1.36
C ALA A 36 6.16 -26.80 0.10
N SER A 37 5.91 -27.51 -1.00
CA SER A 37 5.47 -26.96 -2.29
C SER A 37 4.01 -26.47 -2.30
N ALA A 38 3.19 -26.89 -1.34
CA ALA A 38 1.79 -26.49 -1.29
C ALA A 38 1.63 -25.05 -0.77
N GLU A 39 1.31 -24.11 -1.64
CA GLU A 39 1.15 -22.68 -1.29
C GLU A 39 -0.25 -22.32 -0.83
N SER A 40 -1.25 -23.11 -1.25
CA SER A 40 -2.66 -22.82 -0.96
C SER A 40 -3.22 -23.73 0.13
N ARG A 41 -4.16 -23.19 0.92
CA ARG A 41 -4.92 -23.97 1.91
C ARG A 41 -5.63 -25.17 1.27
N GLY A 42 -6.17 -25.00 0.06
CA GLY A 42 -6.84 -26.08 -0.69
C GLY A 42 -5.90 -27.24 -1.00
N ALA A 43 -4.68 -26.96 -1.48
CA ALA A 43 -3.67 -27.98 -1.75
C ALA A 43 -3.28 -28.77 -0.49
N ILE A 44 -3.14 -28.08 0.65
CA ILE A 44 -2.81 -28.72 1.93
C ILE A 44 -3.97 -29.61 2.42
N ILE A 45 -5.23 -29.17 2.26
CA ILE A 45 -6.41 -29.97 2.61
C ILE A 45 -6.49 -31.25 1.76
N MET A 46 -6.25 -31.15 0.45
CA MET A 46 -6.17 -32.31 -0.44
C MET A 46 -5.06 -33.28 0.00
N LEU A 47 -3.88 -32.76 0.34
CA LEU A 47 -2.78 -33.57 0.85
C LEU A 47 -3.18 -34.34 2.11
N LYS A 48 -3.84 -33.69 3.07
CA LYS A 48 -4.36 -34.37 4.28
C LYS A 48 -5.38 -35.45 3.95
N SER A 49 -6.25 -35.24 2.96
CA SER A 49 -7.20 -36.25 2.51
C SER A 49 -6.49 -37.48 1.94
N ASN A 50 -5.46 -37.27 1.11
CA ASN A 50 -4.65 -38.37 0.57
C ASN A 50 -3.91 -39.14 1.67
N LEU A 51 -3.33 -38.43 2.64
CA LEU A 51 -2.67 -39.05 3.80
C LEU A 51 -3.63 -39.91 4.65
N ARG A 52 -4.89 -39.49 4.80
CA ARG A 52 -5.92 -40.32 5.48
C ARG A 52 -6.22 -41.61 4.71
N ARG A 53 -6.30 -41.54 3.39
CA ARG A 53 -6.49 -42.74 2.54
C ARG A 53 -5.31 -43.70 2.64
N GLU A 54 -4.09 -43.18 2.77
CA GLU A 54 -2.90 -44.00 2.95
C GLU A 54 -2.86 -44.67 4.32
N ILE A 55 -3.22 -43.96 5.39
CA ILE A 55 -3.39 -44.57 6.71
C ILE A 55 -4.35 -45.76 6.60
N TYR A 56 -5.50 -45.58 5.94
CA TYR A 56 -6.47 -46.66 5.76
C TYR A 56 -5.88 -47.87 5.02
N LYS A 57 -5.13 -47.63 3.92
CA LYS A 57 -4.47 -48.71 3.16
C LYS A 57 -3.44 -49.47 3.99
N ILE A 58 -2.60 -48.75 4.74
CA ILE A 58 -1.56 -49.34 5.60
C ILE A 58 -2.19 -50.12 6.75
N SER A 59 -3.27 -49.62 7.35
CA SER A 59 -4.01 -50.33 8.38
C SER A 59 -4.66 -51.63 7.89
N LYS A 60 -4.87 -51.79 6.57
CA LYS A 60 -5.47 -52.98 5.96
C LYS A 60 -4.46 -53.89 5.24
N SER A 61 -3.17 -53.58 5.27
CA SER A 61 -2.17 -54.29 4.47
C SER A 61 -1.64 -55.60 5.09
N GLY A 62 -2.17 -56.05 6.24
CA GLY A 62 -1.84 -57.33 6.86
C GLY A 62 -0.37 -57.53 7.28
N GLY A 63 0.43 -56.45 7.31
CA GLY A 63 1.84 -56.49 7.69
C GLY A 63 2.06 -56.49 9.21
N ASP A 64 3.33 -56.50 9.63
CA ASP A 64 3.70 -56.42 11.04
C ASP A 64 3.10 -55.17 11.71
N GLU A 65 2.42 -55.39 12.83
CA GLU A 65 1.70 -54.36 13.57
C GLU A 65 2.65 -53.24 14.05
N SER A 66 3.89 -53.59 14.38
CA SER A 66 4.90 -52.62 14.81
C SER A 66 5.26 -51.64 13.67
N GLN A 67 5.43 -52.18 12.45
CA GLN A 67 5.75 -51.41 11.25
C GLN A 67 4.55 -50.56 10.80
N ILE A 68 3.33 -51.09 10.89
CA ILE A 68 2.09 -50.36 10.62
C ILE A 68 1.96 -49.17 11.56
N LYS A 69 2.15 -49.37 12.88
CA LYS A 69 2.10 -48.28 13.87
C LYS A 69 3.14 -47.20 13.59
N ALA A 70 4.39 -47.59 13.30
CA ALA A 70 5.46 -46.66 12.95
C ALA A 70 5.16 -45.85 11.67
N ALA A 71 4.63 -46.50 10.63
CA ALA A 71 4.25 -45.82 9.39
C ALA A 71 3.10 -44.83 9.59
N ILE A 72 2.05 -45.21 10.34
CA ILE A 72 0.93 -44.33 10.67
C ILE A 72 1.42 -43.13 11.50
N ALA A 73 2.32 -43.34 12.46
CA ALA A 73 2.89 -42.26 13.26
C ALA A 73 3.65 -41.23 12.39
N ARG A 74 4.43 -41.70 11.41
CA ARG A 74 5.10 -40.82 10.43
C ARG A 74 4.10 -39.99 9.62
N ILE A 75 3.04 -40.60 9.10
CA ILE A 75 2.00 -39.89 8.35
C ILE A 75 1.28 -38.85 9.24
N LYS A 76 0.94 -39.22 10.48
CA LYS A 76 0.31 -38.31 11.45
C LYS A 76 1.20 -37.09 11.76
N ASN A 77 2.52 -37.27 11.81
CA ASN A 77 3.45 -36.14 11.97
C ASN A 77 3.36 -35.16 10.78
N VAL A 78 3.33 -35.68 9.54
CA VAL A 78 3.16 -34.82 8.35
C VAL A 78 1.81 -34.10 8.38
N MET A 79 0.74 -34.77 8.80
CA MET A 79 -0.57 -34.14 8.96
C MET A 79 -0.57 -33.01 9.99
N ARG A 80 0.19 -33.15 11.09
CA ARG A 80 0.36 -32.09 12.10
C ARG A 80 1.08 -30.88 11.53
N LYS A 81 2.19 -31.09 10.82
CA LYS A 81 2.91 -30.02 10.11
C LYS A 81 2.03 -29.33 9.07
N ALA A 82 1.12 -30.07 8.43
CA ALA A 82 0.15 -29.52 7.51
C ALA A 82 -0.85 -28.57 8.22
N ASP A 83 -1.29 -28.92 9.43
CA ASP A 83 -2.14 -28.05 10.25
C ASP A 83 -1.42 -26.77 10.68
N GLU A 84 -0.17 -26.87 11.12
CA GLU A 84 0.67 -25.71 11.43
C GLU A 84 0.81 -24.78 10.21
N LYS A 85 1.03 -25.33 9.02
CA LYS A 85 1.12 -24.53 7.78
C LYS A 85 -0.19 -23.84 7.44
N ILE A 86 -1.35 -24.48 7.66
CA ILE A 86 -2.66 -23.83 7.46
C ILE A 86 -2.83 -22.63 8.40
N ILE A 87 -2.43 -22.77 9.67
CA ILE A 87 -2.50 -21.68 10.64
C ILE A 87 -1.62 -20.50 10.19
N LYS A 88 -0.37 -20.78 9.78
CA LYS A 88 0.53 -19.75 9.26
C LYS A 88 -0.06 -19.00 8.06
N LEU A 89 -0.58 -19.72 7.07
CA LEU A 89 -1.21 -19.10 5.88
C LEU A 89 -2.41 -18.21 6.24
N ASN A 90 -3.24 -18.61 7.21
CA ASN A 90 -4.35 -17.77 7.66
C ASN A 90 -3.85 -16.50 8.38
N ASN A 91 -2.81 -16.63 9.21
CA ASN A 91 -2.22 -15.49 9.93
C ASN A 91 -1.59 -14.48 8.96
N GLU A 92 -0.86 -14.97 7.95
CA GLU A 92 -0.30 -14.14 6.88
C GLU A 92 -1.39 -13.41 6.10
N LYS A 93 -2.49 -14.11 5.75
CA LYS A 93 -3.63 -13.49 5.07
C LYS A 93 -4.25 -12.36 5.92
N ARG A 94 -4.51 -12.62 7.20
CA ARG A 94 -5.04 -11.60 8.13
C ARG A 94 -4.08 -10.43 8.32
N MET A 95 -2.78 -10.68 8.37
CA MET A 95 -1.78 -9.61 8.49
C MET A 95 -1.77 -8.71 7.25
N LYS A 96 -1.79 -9.30 6.05
CA LYS A 96 -1.88 -8.55 4.79
C LYS A 96 -3.15 -7.71 4.71
N GLU A 97 -4.28 -8.24 5.17
CA GLU A 97 -5.55 -7.51 5.24
C GLU A 97 -5.48 -6.32 6.21
N ARG A 98 -4.86 -6.50 7.39
CA ARG A 98 -4.63 -5.39 8.35
C ARG A 98 -3.78 -4.28 7.77
N ILE A 99 -2.63 -4.61 7.17
CA ILE A 99 -1.74 -3.63 6.51
C ILE A 99 -2.50 -2.87 5.40
N LYS A 100 -3.33 -3.57 4.62
CA LYS A 100 -4.13 -2.93 3.57
C LYS A 100 -5.18 -1.97 4.13
N GLN A 101 -5.77 -2.28 5.27
CA GLN A 101 -6.73 -1.41 5.94
C GLN A 101 -6.04 -0.17 6.53
N GLU A 102 -4.90 -0.35 7.18
CA GLU A 102 -4.09 0.73 7.75
C GLU A 102 -3.64 1.72 6.67
N ARG A 103 -3.07 1.23 5.55
CA ARG A 103 -2.73 2.08 4.41
C ARG A 103 -3.91 2.84 3.82
N ARG A 104 -5.13 2.27 3.89
CA ARG A 104 -6.35 2.96 3.45
C ARG A 104 -6.80 4.01 4.46
N ALA A 105 -6.59 3.79 5.75
CA ALA A 105 -6.88 4.77 6.79
C ALA A 105 -5.93 5.95 6.71
N GLU A 106 -4.61 5.69 6.61
CA GLU A 106 -3.57 6.71 6.45
C GLU A 106 -3.85 7.63 5.25
N LYS A 107 -4.15 7.06 4.07
CA LYS A 107 -4.53 7.86 2.90
C LYS A 107 -5.75 8.75 3.12
N ARG A 108 -6.76 8.27 3.85
CA ARG A 108 -7.95 9.09 4.16
C ARG A 108 -7.60 10.23 5.12
N GLU A 109 -6.73 9.98 6.10
CA GLU A 109 -6.28 11.01 7.03
C GLU A 109 -5.44 12.08 6.31
N GLU A 110 -4.54 11.67 5.42
CA GLU A 110 -3.77 12.57 4.56
C GLU A 110 -4.69 13.45 3.69
N GLU A 111 -5.67 12.86 3.01
CA GLU A 111 -6.67 13.59 2.21
C GLU A 111 -7.45 14.61 3.05
N GLN A 112 -7.86 14.24 4.27
CA GLN A 112 -8.54 15.16 5.18
C GLN A 112 -7.65 16.31 5.61
N CYS A 113 -6.38 16.03 5.93
CA CYS A 113 -5.39 17.04 6.28
C CYS A 113 -5.13 18.01 5.12
N LEU A 114 -4.97 17.51 3.89
CA LEU A 114 -4.80 18.32 2.69
C LEU A 114 -6.03 19.19 2.42
N SER A 115 -7.24 18.63 2.56
CA SER A 115 -8.50 19.38 2.39
C SER A 115 -8.63 20.53 3.40
N LYS A 116 -8.32 20.28 4.68
CA LYS A 116 -8.31 21.32 5.73
C LYS A 116 -7.29 22.41 5.41
N ARG A 117 -6.06 22.02 5.03
CA ARG A 117 -5.01 22.97 4.62
C ARG A 117 -5.44 23.81 3.42
N TYR A 118 -6.06 23.21 2.41
CA TYR A 118 -6.57 23.93 1.24
C TYR A 118 -7.63 24.97 1.63
N LYS A 119 -8.65 24.57 2.41
CA LYS A 119 -9.69 25.48 2.90
C LYS A 119 -9.11 26.64 3.70
N SER A 120 -8.14 26.38 4.57
CA SER A 120 -7.44 27.41 5.34
C SER A 120 -6.68 28.39 4.43
N LYS A 121 -5.94 27.90 3.42
CA LYS A 121 -5.26 28.76 2.44
C LYS A 121 -6.23 29.67 1.69
N VAL A 122 -7.37 29.14 1.25
CA VAL A 122 -8.41 29.93 0.56
C VAL A 122 -8.98 31.01 1.47
N TYR A 123 -9.29 30.67 2.73
CA TYR A 123 -9.79 31.65 3.71
C TYR A 123 -8.77 32.76 3.98
N ASN A 124 -7.52 32.38 4.27
CA ASN A 124 -6.46 33.34 4.56
C ASN A 124 -6.19 34.27 3.37
N ARG A 125 -6.17 33.74 2.14
CA ARG A 125 -6.03 34.55 0.93
C ARG A 125 -7.13 35.61 0.84
N LYS A 126 -8.39 35.23 1.03
CA LYS A 126 -9.52 36.18 1.02
C LYS A 126 -9.39 37.25 2.10
N GLN A 127 -8.94 36.89 3.30
CA GLN A 127 -8.72 37.86 4.38
C GLN A 127 -7.59 38.83 4.03
N SER A 128 -6.47 38.33 3.51
CA SER A 128 -5.35 39.17 3.05
C SER A 128 -5.76 40.13 1.93
N GLU A 129 -6.54 39.66 0.95
CA GLU A 129 -7.10 40.51 -0.11
C GLU A 129 -7.96 41.63 0.46
N ARG A 130 -8.87 41.33 1.41
CA ARG A 130 -9.69 42.35 2.08
C ARG A 130 -8.86 43.37 2.85
N LEU A 131 -7.87 42.92 3.61
CA LEU A 131 -6.97 43.80 4.35
C LEU A 131 -6.12 44.68 3.43
N ASN A 132 -5.70 44.16 2.27
CA ASN A 132 -4.98 44.95 1.28
C ASN A 132 -5.86 46.06 0.69
N VAL A 133 -7.12 45.78 0.39
CA VAL A 133 -8.08 46.81 -0.07
C VAL A 133 -8.28 47.89 1.00
N VAL A 134 -8.51 47.50 2.25
CA VAL A 134 -8.65 48.47 3.37
C VAL A 134 -7.37 49.30 3.54
N ARG A 135 -6.19 48.66 3.46
CA ARG A 135 -4.91 49.36 3.54
C ARG A 135 -4.75 50.36 2.41
N ALA A 136 -5.09 49.98 1.18
CA ALA A 136 -5.02 50.87 0.02
C ALA A 136 -5.95 52.08 0.20
N ALA A 137 -7.21 51.86 0.60
CA ALA A 137 -8.15 52.95 0.86
C ALA A 137 -7.67 53.91 1.95
N VAL A 138 -7.11 53.40 3.06
CA VAL A 138 -6.55 54.24 4.13
C VAL A 138 -5.31 55.00 3.67
N CYS A 139 -4.47 54.41 2.80
CA CYS A 139 -3.34 55.11 2.20
C CYS A 139 -3.82 56.23 1.27
N GLU A 140 -4.80 55.97 0.40
CA GLU A 140 -5.40 56.98 -0.48
C GLU A 140 -6.04 58.13 0.31
N GLU A 141 -6.78 57.84 1.38
CA GLU A 141 -7.34 58.88 2.26
C GLU A 141 -6.26 59.73 2.94
N LYS A 142 -5.15 59.12 3.35
CA LYS A 142 -4.01 59.86 3.92
C LYS A 142 -3.33 60.73 2.87
N GLU A 143 -3.10 60.21 1.67
CA GLU A 143 -2.50 60.98 0.57
C GLU A 143 -3.38 62.15 0.16
N ILE A 144 -4.71 61.95 0.11
CA ILE A 144 -5.68 63.03 -0.13
C ILE A 144 -5.62 64.05 1.02
N GLY A 145 -5.68 63.62 2.28
CA GLY A 145 -5.62 64.51 3.44
C GLY A 145 -4.31 65.30 3.55
N ASP A 146 -3.17 64.67 3.22
CA ASP A 146 -1.86 65.34 3.17
C ASP A 146 -1.80 66.34 1.99
N SER A 147 -2.40 66.02 0.85
CA SER A 147 -2.51 66.94 -0.30
C SER A 147 -3.45 68.12 -0.02
N GLU A 148 -4.56 67.89 0.67
CA GLU A 148 -5.52 68.91 1.09
C GLU A 148 -4.91 69.82 2.15
N ASN A 149 -4.16 69.26 3.12
CA ASN A 149 -3.39 70.06 4.07
C ASN A 149 -2.31 70.89 3.35
N TYR A 150 -1.56 70.30 2.43
CA TYR A 150 -0.55 71.02 1.65
C TYR A 150 -1.18 72.15 0.83
N ARG A 151 -2.36 71.92 0.26
CA ARG A 151 -3.15 72.92 -0.45
C ARG A 151 -3.69 74.01 0.48
N ALA A 152 -4.18 73.65 1.68
CA ALA A 152 -4.62 74.63 2.68
C ALA A 152 -3.48 75.52 3.16
N TYR A 153 -2.25 74.99 3.33
CA TYR A 153 -1.08 75.78 3.69
C TYR A 153 -0.58 76.69 2.55
N THR A 154 -0.80 76.32 1.29
CA THR A 154 -0.42 77.14 0.13
C THR A 154 -1.49 78.18 -0.22
N ASP A 155 -2.78 77.83 -0.13
CA ASP A 155 -3.91 78.73 -0.37
C ASP A 155 -4.14 79.72 0.79
N ALA A 156 -3.85 79.34 2.05
CA ALA A 156 -3.89 80.26 3.20
C ALA A 156 -2.71 81.27 3.23
N GLY A 157 -1.75 81.12 2.31
CA GLY A 157 -0.61 82.01 2.15
C GLY A 157 -0.69 82.96 0.95
N THR A 158 -1.70 82.84 0.08
CA THR A 158 -1.77 83.65 -1.15
C THR A 158 -3.06 84.44 -1.29
N SER A 159 -3.08 85.58 -0.59
CA SER A 159 -3.91 86.75 -0.87
C SER A 159 -3.30 87.91 -0.06
N GLU A 160 -2.60 88.90 -0.58
CA GLU A 160 -2.28 89.33 -1.94
C GLU A 160 -0.87 89.95 -1.88
N MET A 161 0.00 89.71 -2.86
CA MET A 161 0.94 90.76 -3.27
C MET A 161 1.33 90.58 -4.73
N SER A 162 0.98 91.63 -5.48
CA SER A 162 1.30 92.00 -6.85
C SER A 162 2.48 91.29 -7.52
N THR A 163 2.20 90.91 -8.77
CA THR A 163 3.14 90.59 -9.86
C THR A 163 4.45 91.38 -9.78
N ALA A 164 5.57 90.68 -9.63
CA ALA A 164 6.86 91.15 -10.10
C ALA A 164 7.71 89.94 -10.54
N ASN A 165 8.02 89.95 -11.83
CA ASN A 165 8.92 89.07 -12.57
C ASN A 165 10.11 88.53 -11.78
N PHE A 166 10.35 87.21 -11.84
CA PHE A 166 11.72 86.71 -11.85
C PHE A 166 11.84 85.43 -12.68
N ALA A 167 12.75 85.50 -13.64
CA ALA A 167 13.17 84.44 -14.51
C ALA A 167 14.08 83.44 -13.76
N GLY A 168 14.08 82.18 -14.18
CA GLY A 168 15.08 81.21 -13.74
C GLY A 168 14.57 79.78 -13.82
N GLY A 169 14.83 79.13 -14.95
CA GLY A 169 14.58 77.69 -15.08
C GLY A 169 15.62 76.86 -14.34
N SER A 170 15.25 75.63 -14.00
CA SER A 170 16.03 74.41 -14.29
C SER A 170 15.22 73.20 -13.81
N GLY A 171 15.03 72.21 -14.67
CA GLY A 171 14.41 70.94 -14.30
C GLY A 171 15.36 69.99 -13.57
N SER A 172 14.79 68.97 -12.94
CA SER A 172 15.39 67.64 -12.73
C SER A 172 14.25 66.66 -12.48
N SER A 173 13.89 65.84 -13.47
CA SER A 173 14.37 64.46 -13.65
C SER A 173 13.91 63.52 -12.54
N ILE A 174 12.98 62.66 -12.92
CA ILE A 174 12.60 61.39 -12.29
C ILE A 174 13.86 60.52 -12.20
N ASP A 175 14.05 59.83 -11.07
CA ASP A 175 14.86 58.61 -11.05
C ASP A 175 14.17 57.56 -10.17
N VAL A 176 13.62 56.53 -10.83
CA VAL A 176 13.10 55.31 -10.22
C VAL A 176 14.12 54.23 -10.55
N MET A 177 14.93 53.84 -9.57
CA MET A 177 15.82 52.70 -9.72
C MET A 177 15.06 51.38 -9.54
N VAL A 178 15.26 50.48 -10.51
CA VAL A 178 14.85 49.06 -10.55
C VAL A 178 15.82 48.21 -9.74
#